data_AF-A0AAJ1VGS5-F1
#
_entry.id   AF-A0AAJ1VGS5-F1
#
_cell.length_a   1.000
_cell.length_b   1.000
_cell.length_c   1.000
_cell.angle_alpha   90.00
_cell.angle_beta   90.00
_cell.angle_gamma   90.00
#
_symmetry.space_group_name_H-M   'P 1'
#
loop_
_entity.id
_entity.type
_entity.pdbx_description
1 polymer ?
#
loop_
_entity_poly.entity_id
_entity_poly.type
_entity_poly.pdbx_seq_one_letter_code
_entity_poly.pdbx_strand_id
1 'polypeptide(L)'
;MSTDFIIESIDLAKNLFRKNYRDFISEKPRTVTVEDEDFKLYSFEKMISLTNIDGMEVSEARALRAYATTLNDIFGSTMYDQKGKKWQTGMLSSSITIGKNSEGDLLFVDRHDGKTLYIFRHDDGGLFNTKMTLYKLIKAYSE
;
A
#
# COMPACT_ATOMS: atom_id res chain seq x y z
N MET A 1 19.09 -3.39 9.42
CA MET A 1 17.75 -3.23 8.82
C MET A 1 17.72 -1.87 8.15
N SER A 2 17.34 -1.77 6.87
CA SER A 2 17.18 -0.46 6.22
C SER A 2 15.99 0.25 6.86
N THR A 3 16.26 1.42 7.44
CA THR A 3 15.42 2.29 8.28
C THR A 3 14.59 3.31 7.50
N ASP A 4 14.25 3.00 6.24
CA ASP A 4 13.69 4.02 5.35
C ASP A 4 12.16 4.10 5.46
N PHE A 5 11.70 4.66 6.59
CA PHE A 5 10.29 4.93 6.90
C PHE A 5 9.76 6.17 6.16
N ILE A 6 10.64 7.08 5.76
CA ILE A 6 10.28 8.38 5.21
C ILE A 6 10.71 8.46 3.75
N ILE A 7 9.81 8.97 2.90
CA ILE A 7 10.11 9.32 1.51
C ILE A 7 10.30 10.83 1.47
N GLU A 8 11.55 11.26 1.26
CA GLU A 8 11.94 12.66 1.44
C GLU A 8 11.49 13.60 0.30
N SER A 9 11.09 13.05 -0.85
CA SER A 9 10.70 13.87 -2.00
C SER A 9 9.71 13.20 -2.95
N ILE A 10 8.99 14.03 -3.71
CA ILE A 10 8.09 13.58 -4.78
C ILE A 10 8.84 12.75 -5.83
N ASP A 11 10.10 13.08 -6.14
CA ASP A 11 10.87 12.34 -7.15
C ASP A 11 11.24 10.94 -6.67
N LEU A 12 11.55 10.78 -5.38
CA LEU A 12 11.71 9.46 -4.76
C LEU A 12 10.40 8.68 -4.78
N ALA A 13 9.26 9.32 -4.47
CA ALA A 13 7.95 8.70 -4.55
C ALA A 13 7.61 8.24 -5.99
N LYS A 14 7.92 9.06 -7.00
CA LYS A 14 7.77 8.69 -8.42
C LYS A 14 8.60 7.46 -8.78
N ASN A 15 9.81 7.32 -8.26
CA ASN A 15 10.68 6.18 -8.55
C ASN A 15 10.14 4.83 -8.02
N LEU A 16 9.15 4.86 -7.14
CA LEU A 16 8.46 3.66 -6.68
C LEU A 16 7.59 3.02 -7.77
N PHE A 17 7.17 3.78 -8.79
CA PHE A 17 6.17 3.32 -9.75
C PHE A 17 6.64 3.40 -11.21
N ARG A 18 6.07 2.52 -12.04
CA ARG A 18 6.24 2.59 -13.50
C ARG A 18 5.48 3.79 -14.07
N LYS A 19 5.96 4.29 -15.22
CA LYS A 19 5.43 5.50 -15.89
C LYS A 19 3.91 5.53 -15.99
N ASN A 20 3.29 4.43 -16.44
CA ASN A 20 1.84 4.35 -16.61
C ASN A 20 1.05 4.65 -15.34
N TYR A 21 1.48 4.15 -14.17
CA TYR A 21 0.80 4.46 -12.91
C TYR A 21 1.08 5.89 -12.46
N ARG A 22 2.30 6.41 -12.66
CA ARG A 22 2.65 7.80 -12.35
C ARG A 22 1.74 8.77 -13.11
N ASP A 23 1.63 8.58 -14.41
CA ASP A 23 0.78 9.42 -15.27
C ASP A 23 -0.70 9.32 -14.82
N PHE A 24 -1.16 8.11 -14.51
CA PHE A 24 -2.54 7.84 -14.09
C PHE A 24 -2.96 8.58 -12.82
N ILE A 25 -2.10 8.63 -11.78
CA ILE A 25 -2.40 9.34 -10.52
C ILE A 25 -2.10 10.84 -10.57
N SER A 26 -1.25 11.29 -11.51
CA SER A 26 -0.95 12.71 -11.70
C SER A 26 -2.02 13.46 -12.52
N GLU A 27 -2.79 12.76 -13.34
CA GLU A 27 -3.82 13.38 -14.18
C GLU A 27 -4.94 14.04 -13.35
N LYS A 28 -5.49 13.30 -12.39
CA LYS A 28 -6.57 13.74 -11.51
C LYS A 28 -6.62 12.88 -10.24
N PRO A 29 -7.17 13.41 -9.12
CA PRO A 29 -7.50 12.58 -7.97
C PRO A 29 -8.43 11.44 -8.38
N ARG A 30 -8.19 10.23 -7.86
CA ARG A 30 -8.98 9.04 -8.21
C ARG A 30 -9.53 8.37 -6.96
N THR A 31 -10.78 7.96 -7.06
CA THR A 31 -11.38 6.95 -6.18
C THR A 31 -11.61 5.71 -7.03
N VAL A 32 -11.23 4.55 -6.50
CA VAL A 32 -11.34 3.26 -7.18
C VAL A 32 -12.09 2.29 -6.29
N THR A 33 -12.90 1.44 -6.90
CA THR A 33 -13.63 0.39 -6.20
C THR A 33 -12.88 -0.92 -6.38
N VAL A 34 -12.49 -1.56 -5.27
CA VAL A 34 -11.75 -2.83 -5.25
C VAL A 34 -12.44 -3.75 -4.25
N GLU A 35 -12.94 -4.90 -4.73
CA GLU A 35 -13.69 -5.87 -3.91
C GLU A 35 -14.86 -5.20 -3.15
N ASP A 36 -15.64 -4.39 -3.88
CA ASP A 36 -16.82 -3.65 -3.38
C ASP A 36 -16.53 -2.54 -2.35
N GLU A 37 -15.26 -2.15 -2.21
CA GLU A 37 -14.84 -1.05 -1.33
C GLU A 37 -14.18 0.10 -2.09
N ASP A 38 -14.50 1.33 -1.72
CA ASP A 38 -13.96 2.54 -2.34
C ASP A 38 -12.68 3.02 -1.66
N PHE A 39 -11.60 3.10 -2.43
CA PHE A 39 -10.30 3.60 -2.01
C PHE A 39 -9.97 4.90 -2.71
N LYS A 40 -9.59 5.92 -1.92
CA LYS A 40 -9.00 7.14 -2.47
C LYS A 40 -7.51 6.91 -2.69
N LEU A 41 -7.08 7.01 -3.96
CA LEU A 41 -5.67 6.88 -4.30
C LEU A 41 -4.88 8.11 -3.84
N TYR A 42 -3.63 7.87 -3.44
CA TYR A 42 -2.71 8.90 -3.01
C TYR A 42 -2.15 9.67 -4.22
N SER A 43 -2.15 11.00 -4.13
CA SER A 43 -1.23 11.82 -4.93
C SER A 43 0.21 11.64 -4.43
N PHE A 44 1.20 12.10 -5.17
CA PHE A 44 2.59 12.02 -4.70
C PHE A 44 2.82 12.84 -3.43
N GLU A 45 2.17 13.99 -3.29
CA GLU A 45 2.19 14.80 -2.07
C GLU A 45 1.63 14.01 -0.89
N LYS A 46 0.53 13.28 -1.12
CA LYS A 46 -0.05 12.44 -0.07
C LYS A 46 0.85 11.26 0.27
N MET A 47 1.48 10.62 -0.72
CA MET A 47 2.39 9.48 -0.51
C MET A 47 3.56 9.83 0.41
N ILE A 48 4.13 11.03 0.27
CA ILE A 48 5.26 11.48 1.10
C ILE A 48 4.83 12.05 2.44
N SER A 49 3.57 12.48 2.58
CA SER A 49 3.06 13.02 3.84
C SER A 49 3.23 12.03 4.98
N LEU A 50 3.60 12.55 6.15
CA LEU A 50 3.88 11.75 7.32
C LEU A 50 2.56 11.36 8.02
N THR A 51 2.57 10.15 8.57
CA THR A 51 1.57 9.63 9.50
C THR A 51 2.29 8.98 10.67
N ASN A 52 1.58 8.79 11.78
CA ASN A 52 2.09 8.08 12.94
C ASN A 52 1.29 6.78 13.11
N ILE A 53 1.99 5.65 13.14
CA ILE A 53 1.41 4.33 13.37
C ILE A 53 2.22 3.69 14.49
N ASP A 54 1.57 3.40 15.63
CA ASP A 54 2.20 2.83 16.82
C ASP A 54 3.46 3.57 17.30
N GLY A 55 3.45 4.90 17.23
CA GLY A 55 4.58 5.74 17.63
C GLY A 55 5.67 5.88 16.55
N MET A 56 5.56 5.18 15.42
CA MET A 56 6.49 5.29 14.29
C MET A 56 6.00 6.36 13.31
N GLU A 57 6.81 7.40 13.11
CA GLU A 57 6.60 8.37 12.04
C GLU A 57 7.04 7.78 10.69
N VAL A 58 6.12 7.76 9.73
CA VAL A 58 6.29 7.05 8.46
C VAL A 58 5.56 7.80 7.35
N SER A 59 6.09 7.79 6.13
CA SER A 59 5.34 8.31 4.97
C SER A 59 4.12 7.41 4.70
N GLU A 60 3.00 8.00 4.26
CA GLU A 60 1.77 7.27 3.94
C GLU A 60 1.99 6.09 2.97
N ALA A 61 2.85 6.25 1.95
CA ALA A 61 3.18 5.15 1.03
C ALA A 61 4.00 4.01 1.67
N ARG A 62 4.53 4.24 2.88
CA ARG A 62 5.29 3.31 3.71
C ARG A 62 4.50 2.84 4.94
N ALA A 63 3.22 3.18 5.09
CA ALA A 63 2.41 2.81 6.26
C ALA A 63 2.52 1.32 6.65
N LEU A 64 2.54 0.42 5.66
CA LEU A 64 2.70 -1.02 5.89
C LEU A 64 4.02 -1.42 6.56
N ARG A 65 5.06 -0.60 6.49
CA ARG A 65 6.31 -0.83 7.21
C ARG A 65 6.14 -0.69 8.71
N ALA A 66 5.36 0.30 9.16
CA ALA A 66 5.04 0.46 10.56
C ALA A 66 4.18 -0.72 11.04
N TYR A 67 3.07 -1.01 10.34
CA TYR A 67 2.23 -2.17 10.67
C TYR A 67 3.00 -3.50 10.67
N ALA A 68 3.84 -3.75 9.68
CA ALA A 68 4.65 -4.97 9.63
C ALA A 68 5.65 -5.08 10.77
N THR A 69 6.13 -3.95 11.31
CA THR A 69 7.02 -3.92 12.48
C THR A 69 6.24 -4.34 13.72
N THR A 70 5.09 -3.69 13.98
CA THR A 70 4.20 -4.06 15.09
C THR A 70 3.75 -5.52 15.01
N LEU A 71 3.29 -5.97 13.84
CA LEU A 71 2.82 -7.35 13.63
C LEU A 71 3.93 -8.37 13.83
N ASN A 72 5.15 -8.05 13.41
CA ASN A 72 6.30 -8.95 13.59
C ASN A 72 6.64 -9.14 15.07
N ASP A 73 6.49 -8.09 15.88
CA ASP A 73 6.78 -8.16 17.31
C ASP A 73 5.72 -8.97 18.08
N ILE A 74 4.47 -8.96 17.61
CA ILE A 74 3.36 -9.67 18.27
C ILE A 74 3.22 -11.12 17.77
N PHE A 75 3.23 -11.32 16.45
CA PHE A 75 2.88 -12.59 15.80
C PHE A 75 4.07 -13.30 15.15
N GLY A 76 5.25 -12.67 15.14
CA GLY A 76 6.43 -13.17 14.45
C GLY A 76 6.45 -12.88 12.95
N SER A 77 7.40 -13.48 12.23
CA SER A 77 7.72 -13.09 10.85
C SER A 77 6.78 -13.63 9.77
N THR A 78 5.76 -14.40 10.15
CA THR A 78 4.86 -15.09 9.21
C THR A 78 3.41 -14.74 9.49
N MET A 79 2.70 -14.40 8.42
CA MET A 79 1.26 -14.17 8.42
C MET A 79 0.62 -14.88 7.21
N TYR A 80 -0.71 -14.90 7.14
CA TYR A 80 -1.44 -15.54 6.04
C TYR A 80 -2.49 -14.58 5.50
N ASP A 81 -2.70 -14.59 4.19
CA ASP A 81 -3.86 -13.92 3.61
C ASP A 81 -5.14 -14.73 3.82
N GLN A 82 -6.30 -14.15 3.49
CA GLN A 82 -7.60 -14.79 3.65
C GLN A 82 -7.77 -16.11 2.87
N LYS A 83 -6.88 -16.41 1.92
CA LYS A 83 -6.86 -17.65 1.13
C LYS A 83 -5.82 -18.66 1.67
N GLY A 84 -5.19 -18.37 2.80
CA GLY A 84 -4.15 -19.21 3.41
C GLY A 84 -2.78 -19.11 2.72
N LYS A 85 -2.56 -18.13 1.83
CA LYS A 85 -1.23 -17.92 1.25
C LYS A 85 -0.32 -17.36 2.33
N LYS A 86 0.84 -17.99 2.51
CA LYS A 86 1.88 -17.53 3.43
C LYS A 86 2.45 -16.18 2.96
N TRP A 87 2.55 -15.26 3.90
CA TRP A 87 3.22 -13.96 3.79
C TRP A 87 4.34 -13.88 4.82
N GLN A 88 5.44 -13.22 4.46
CA GLN A 88 6.44 -12.79 5.45
C GLN A 88 6.19 -11.32 5.78
N THR A 89 6.36 -10.93 7.05
CA THR A 89 6.22 -9.53 7.48
C THR A 89 7.17 -8.60 6.72
N GLY A 90 8.35 -9.09 6.34
CA GLY A 90 9.28 -8.36 5.46
C GLY A 90 8.73 -8.07 4.07
N MET A 91 7.84 -8.91 3.54
CA MET A 91 7.16 -8.66 2.26
C MET A 91 6.13 -7.54 2.39
N LEU A 92 5.38 -7.55 3.49
CA LEU A 92 4.43 -6.49 3.82
C LEU A 92 5.16 -5.14 3.98
N SER A 93 6.25 -5.13 4.75
CA SER A 93 7.10 -3.96 4.99
C SER A 93 7.72 -3.35 3.72
N SER A 94 7.92 -4.18 2.69
CA SER A 94 8.50 -3.76 1.40
C SER A 94 7.45 -3.29 0.40
N SER A 95 6.18 -3.63 0.64
CA SER A 95 5.05 -3.26 -0.22
C SER A 95 4.74 -1.77 -0.13
N ILE A 96 4.02 -1.25 -1.12
CA ILE A 96 3.79 0.19 -1.25
C ILE A 96 2.30 0.47 -1.14
N THR A 97 1.92 1.24 -0.12
CA THR A 97 0.55 1.73 0.03
C THR A 97 0.26 2.78 -1.03
N ILE A 98 -0.88 2.64 -1.70
CA ILE A 98 -1.29 3.51 -2.81
C ILE A 98 -2.60 4.24 -2.57
N GLY A 99 -3.34 3.89 -1.54
CA GLY A 99 -4.59 4.54 -1.18
C GLY A 99 -5.16 4.01 0.12
N LYS A 100 -6.23 4.65 0.60
CA LYS A 100 -6.99 4.21 1.77
C LYS A 100 -8.49 4.39 1.59
N ASN A 101 -9.28 3.53 2.22
CA ASN A 101 -10.74 3.67 2.29
C ASN A 101 -11.13 4.58 3.48
N SER A 102 -12.43 4.76 3.72
CA SER A 102 -12.96 5.56 4.82
C SER A 102 -12.78 4.92 6.20
N GLU A 103 -12.63 3.59 6.26
CA GLU A 103 -12.46 2.84 7.49
C GLU A 103 -11.01 2.93 7.99
N GLY A 104 -10.05 3.08 7.07
CA GLY A 104 -8.62 3.18 7.37
C GLY A 104 -7.80 2.07 6.71
N ASP A 105 -8.46 1.15 6.01
CA ASP A 105 -7.80 0.05 5.33
C ASP A 105 -6.97 0.56 4.16
N LEU A 106 -5.87 -0.15 3.93
CA LEU A 106 -4.85 0.26 3.00
C LEU A 106 -4.93 -0.57 1.72
N LEU A 107 -5.11 0.10 0.59
CA LEU A 107 -4.88 -0.50 -0.72
C LEU A 107 -3.39 -0.40 -1.05
N PHE A 108 -2.77 -1.52 -1.38
CA PHE A 108 -1.33 -1.56 -1.64
C PHE A 108 -0.94 -2.45 -2.80
N VAL A 109 0.25 -2.20 -3.33
CA VAL A 109 0.88 -3.00 -4.38
C VAL A 109 1.91 -3.93 -3.75
N ASP A 110 1.77 -5.23 -4.00
CA ASP A 110 2.81 -6.21 -3.66
C ASP A 110 4.10 -5.87 -4.41
N ARG A 111 5.16 -5.51 -3.69
CA ARG A 111 6.43 -5.09 -4.32
C ARG A 111 7.19 -6.26 -4.96
N HIS A 112 6.90 -7.51 -4.57
CA HIS A 112 7.61 -8.68 -5.07
C HIS A 112 7.25 -8.99 -6.52
N ASP A 113 5.99 -8.79 -6.91
CA ASP A 113 5.57 -8.89 -8.30
C ASP A 113 5.35 -7.52 -8.96
N GLY A 114 5.28 -6.45 -8.16
CA GLY A 114 5.16 -5.07 -8.59
C GLY A 114 3.84 -4.77 -9.32
N LYS A 115 2.82 -5.62 -9.20
CA LYS A 115 1.59 -5.52 -10.00
C LYS A 115 0.32 -5.89 -9.24
N THR A 116 0.35 -6.82 -8.30
CA THR A 116 -0.88 -7.34 -7.66
C THR A 116 -1.33 -6.41 -6.55
N LEU A 117 -2.63 -6.18 -6.47
CA LEU A 117 -3.22 -5.36 -5.41
C LEU A 117 -3.73 -6.22 -4.26
N TYR A 118 -3.48 -5.74 -3.06
CA TYR A 118 -3.97 -6.31 -1.81
C TYR A 118 -4.60 -5.21 -0.96
N ILE A 119 -5.50 -5.62 -0.08
CA ILE A 119 -6.03 -4.76 0.98
C ILE A 119 -5.43 -5.24 2.31
N PHE A 120 -4.94 -4.31 3.11
CA PHE A 120 -4.55 -4.55 4.50
C PHE A 120 -5.60 -3.94 5.42
N ARG A 121 -6.16 -4.77 6.28
CA ARG A 121 -7.15 -4.40 7.29
C ARG A 121 -6.44 -3.78 8.49
N HIS A 122 -6.74 -2.52 8.78
CA HIS A 122 -5.96 -1.77 9.77
C HIS A 122 -6.29 -2.16 11.21
N ASP A 123 -7.44 -2.79 11.43
CA ASP A 123 -8.02 -3.14 12.74
C ASP A 123 -7.50 -4.49 13.26
N ASP A 124 -7.47 -5.52 12.40
CA ASP A 124 -7.08 -6.88 12.76
C ASP A 124 -5.77 -7.35 12.09
N GLY A 125 -5.19 -6.52 11.22
CA GLY A 125 -3.98 -6.86 10.46
C GLY A 125 -4.20 -7.86 9.32
N GLY A 126 -5.46 -8.11 8.95
CA GLY A 126 -5.86 -9.02 7.91
C GLY A 126 -5.33 -8.63 6.53
N LEU A 127 -4.97 -9.64 5.75
CA LEU A 127 -4.52 -9.48 4.36
C LEU A 127 -5.54 -10.04 3.39
N PHE A 128 -6.00 -9.19 2.47
CA PHE A 128 -6.94 -9.56 1.44
C PHE A 128 -6.32 -9.52 0.03
N ASN A 129 -6.12 -10.69 -0.56
CA ASN A 129 -5.75 -10.87 -1.96
C ASN A 129 -6.90 -10.49 -2.89
N THR A 130 -6.72 -9.43 -3.69
CA THR A 130 -7.73 -8.97 -4.65
C THR A 130 -7.56 -9.64 -6.02
N LYS A 131 -8.59 -9.63 -6.85
CA LYS A 131 -8.49 -10.03 -8.28
C LYS A 131 -7.87 -8.95 -9.17
N MET A 132 -7.52 -7.80 -8.60
CA MET A 132 -7.05 -6.62 -9.30
C MET A 132 -5.52 -6.56 -9.41
N THR A 133 -5.07 -5.91 -10.48
CA THR A 133 -3.67 -5.54 -10.68
C THR A 133 -3.60 -4.05 -11.02
N LEU A 134 -2.44 -3.43 -10.86
CA LEU A 134 -2.22 -2.05 -11.31
C LEU A 134 -2.65 -1.83 -12.76
N TYR A 135 -2.37 -2.78 -13.65
CA TYR A 135 -2.79 -2.69 -15.05
C TYR A 135 -4.32 -2.68 -15.19
N LYS A 136 -5.03 -3.60 -14.52
CA LYS A 136 -6.50 -3.65 -14.56
C LYS A 136 -7.11 -2.39 -13.97
N LEU A 137 -6.55 -1.90 -12.87
CA LEU A 137 -6.97 -0.67 -12.20
C LEU A 137 -6.81 0.53 -13.13
N ILE A 138 -5.63 0.74 -13.72
CA ILE A 138 -5.43 1.84 -14.67
C ILE A 138 -6.42 1.71 -15.83
N LYS A 139 -6.52 0.52 -16.46
CA LYS A 139 -7.42 0.30 -17.59
C LYS A 139 -8.88 0.61 -17.27
N ALA A 140 -9.36 0.23 -16.08
CA ALA A 140 -10.75 0.42 -15.68
C ALA A 140 -11.10 1.89 -15.37
N TYR A 141 -10.09 2.73 -15.10
CA TYR A 141 -10.32 4.10 -14.62
C TYR A 141 -9.65 5.17 -15.49
N SER A 142 -8.99 4.82 -16.61
CA SER A 142 -8.25 5.74 -17.51
C SER A 142 -9.11 6.42 -18.59
N GLU A 143 -10.42 6.56 -18.37
CA GLU A 143 -11.32 7.31 -19.26
C GLU A 143 -11.03 8.82 -19.24
#